data_AF-A0A6V7LDW1-F1
#
_entry.id   AF-A0A6V7LDW1-F1
#
_cell.length_a   1.000
_cell.length_b   1.000
_cell.length_c   1.000
_cell.angle_alpha   90.00
_cell.angle_beta   90.00
_cell.angle_gamma   90.00
#
_symmetry.space_group_name_H-M   'P 1'
#
loop_
_entity.id
_entity.type
_entity.pdbx_description
1 polymer ?
#
loop_
_entity_poly.entity_id
_entity_poly.type
_entity_poly.pdbx_seq_one_letter_code
_entity_poly.pdbx_strand_id
1 'polypeptide(L)'
;DEPEAVCVCMEQSPACGSNSVTYPTPCALHEEAMRLRNTSLKLKHLGPCPSRPWISSPPEEIAVPIGQRATLTCEVQGFPLPDIFWEFRSASDGIVLFLP
;
A
#
# COMPACT_ATOMS: atom_id res chain seq x y z
N ASP A 1 -0.68 -21.74 -38.60
CA ASP A 1 -0.22 -21.07 -37.37
C ASP A 1 -0.32 -22.05 -36.20
N GLU A 2 0.78 -22.70 -35.86
CA GLU A 2 0.88 -23.49 -34.63
C GLU A 2 1.10 -22.52 -33.46
N PRO A 3 0.42 -22.69 -32.30
CA PRO A 3 0.65 -21.82 -31.17
C PRO A 3 2.05 -22.08 -30.60
N GLU A 4 2.91 -21.07 -30.66
CA GLU A 4 4.19 -21.07 -29.97
C GLU A 4 3.95 -21.25 -28.45
N ALA A 5 4.68 -22.17 -27.83
CA ALA A 5 4.59 -22.37 -26.39
C ALA A 5 5.29 -21.20 -25.67
N VAL A 6 4.50 -20.18 -25.31
CA VAL A 6 4.99 -19.02 -24.56
C VAL A 6 5.08 -19.38 -23.06
N CYS A 7 6.26 -19.21 -22.47
CA CYS A 7 6.41 -19.29 -21.01
C CYS A 7 5.77 -18.04 -20.39
N VAL A 8 4.80 -18.24 -19.50
CA VAL A 8 4.13 -17.16 -18.77
C VAL A 8 4.23 -17.38 -17.27
N CYS A 9 4.35 -16.30 -16.52
CA CYS A 9 4.24 -16.37 -15.07
C CYS A 9 2.81 -16.73 -14.70
N MET A 10 2.63 -17.78 -13.89
CA MET A 10 1.30 -18.17 -13.41
C MET A 10 0.85 -17.34 -12.20
N GLU A 11 1.80 -16.86 -11.40
CA GLU A 11 1.53 -16.05 -10.22
C GLU A 11 1.69 -14.57 -10.54
N GLN A 12 0.58 -13.86 -10.63
CA GLN A 12 0.54 -12.45 -11.01
C GLN A 12 0.52 -11.51 -9.81
N SER A 13 0.45 -12.03 -8.57
CA SER A 13 0.53 -11.21 -7.37
C SER A 13 1.93 -10.63 -7.15
N PRO A 14 2.05 -9.45 -6.52
CA PRO A 14 3.35 -8.90 -6.14
C PRO A 14 4.15 -9.85 -5.25
N ALA A 15 5.46 -9.68 -5.23
CA ALA A 15 6.37 -10.48 -4.43
C ALA A 15 7.36 -9.60 -3.67
N CYS A 16 7.55 -9.84 -2.37
CA CYS A 16 8.58 -9.17 -1.60
C CYS A 16 9.87 -9.99 -1.64
N GLY A 17 10.97 -9.36 -2.09
CA GLY A 17 12.28 -9.97 -2.11
C GLY A 17 13.01 -9.95 -0.77
N SER A 18 14.04 -10.79 -0.64
CA SER A 18 14.96 -10.80 0.50
C SER A 18 15.74 -9.48 0.64
N ASN A 19 15.80 -8.69 -0.42
CA ASN A 19 16.33 -7.31 -0.45
C ASN A 19 15.30 -6.24 -0.04
N SER A 20 14.11 -6.62 0.43
CA SER A 20 13.01 -5.70 0.77
C SER A 20 12.50 -4.84 -0.40
N VAL A 21 12.69 -5.31 -1.63
CA VAL A 21 12.12 -4.70 -2.84
C VAL A 21 10.87 -5.48 -3.25
N THR A 22 9.79 -4.74 -3.55
CA THR A 22 8.58 -5.30 -4.15
C THR A 22 8.78 -5.49 -5.64
N TYR A 23 8.56 -6.72 -6.10
CA TYR A 23 8.53 -7.09 -7.51
C TYR A 23 7.08 -7.25 -7.99
N PRO A 24 6.77 -6.93 -9.26
CA PRO A 24 5.42 -7.07 -9.79
C PRO A 24 4.87 -8.49 -9.72
N THR A 25 5.74 -9.49 -9.90
CA THR A 25 5.42 -10.92 -9.79
C THR A 25 6.60 -11.70 -9.20
N PRO A 26 6.41 -12.94 -8.69
CA PRO A 26 7.52 -13.78 -8.27
C PRO A 26 8.46 -14.14 -9.43
N CYS A 27 7.94 -14.21 -10.67
CA CYS A 27 8.78 -14.45 -11.85
C CYS A 27 9.69 -13.25 -12.13
N ALA A 28 9.20 -12.01 -12.00
CA ALA A 28 10.04 -10.82 -12.13
C ALA A 28 11.17 -10.79 -11.09
N LEU A 29 10.90 -11.24 -9.84
CA LEU A 29 11.93 -11.42 -8.82
C LEU A 29 12.96 -12.48 -9.26
N HIS A 30 12.50 -13.62 -9.78
CA HIS A 30 13.36 -14.71 -10.24
C HIS A 30 14.23 -14.29 -11.43
N GLU A 31 13.65 -13.63 -12.42
CA GLU A 31 14.34 -13.06 -13.58
C GLU A 31 15.44 -12.09 -13.13
N GLU A 32 15.15 -11.19 -12.19
CA GLU A 32 16.16 -10.26 -11.65
C GLU A 32 17.29 -11.00 -10.94
N ALA A 33 16.98 -12.01 -10.13
CA ALA A 33 17.99 -12.82 -9.45
C ALA A 33 18.92 -13.54 -10.45
N MET A 34 18.38 -14.08 -11.53
CA MET A 34 19.16 -14.69 -12.61
C MET A 34 20.01 -13.67 -13.36
N ARG A 35 19.41 -12.52 -13.74
CA ARG A 35 20.07 -11.44 -14.46
C ARG A 35 21.28 -10.90 -13.69
N LEU A 36 21.13 -10.75 -12.37
CA LEU A 36 22.20 -10.29 -11.47
C LEU A 36 23.16 -11.42 -11.04
N ARG A 37 22.89 -12.68 -11.41
CA ARG A 37 23.57 -13.87 -10.87
C ARG A 37 23.61 -13.87 -9.33
N ASN A 38 22.57 -13.32 -8.71
CA ASN A 38 22.50 -13.13 -7.28
C ASN A 38 21.73 -14.29 -6.63
N THR A 39 22.47 -15.27 -6.12
CA THR A 39 21.89 -16.43 -5.41
C THR A 39 21.33 -16.10 -4.03
N SER A 40 21.55 -14.88 -3.51
CA SER A 40 20.99 -14.41 -2.24
C SER A 40 19.65 -13.68 -2.40
N LEU A 41 19.31 -13.24 -3.62
CA LEU A 41 18.00 -12.66 -3.92
C LEU A 41 16.96 -13.79 -4.02
N LYS A 42 16.03 -13.82 -3.06
CA LYS A 42 15.01 -14.86 -2.91
C LYS A 42 13.68 -14.23 -2.59
N LEU A 43 12.61 -14.98 -2.83
CA LEU A 43 11.28 -14.63 -2.35
C LEU A 43 11.31 -14.65 -0.82
N LYS A 44 10.93 -13.52 -0.20
CA LYS A 44 10.72 -13.42 1.24
C LYS A 44 9.30 -13.81 1.60
N HIS A 45 8.31 -13.24 0.90
CA HIS A 45 6.90 -13.62 0.97
C HIS A 45 6.14 -13.11 -0.27
N LEU A 46 4.95 -13.65 -0.50
CA LEU A 46 4.01 -13.13 -1.49
C LEU A 46 3.35 -11.84 -0.98
N GLY A 47 2.95 -10.98 -1.89
CA GLY A 47 2.50 -9.61 -1.62
C GLY A 47 3.64 -8.58 -1.66
N PRO A 48 3.31 -7.28 -1.61
CA PRO A 48 4.29 -6.22 -1.57
C PRO A 48 5.09 -6.24 -0.27
N CYS A 49 6.29 -5.67 -0.27
CA CYS A 49 7.05 -5.52 0.97
C CYS A 49 6.32 -4.58 1.96
N PRO A 50 6.50 -4.81 3.28
CA PRO A 50 5.89 -3.96 4.29
C PRO A 50 6.25 -2.49 4.12
N SER A 51 5.26 -1.62 4.24
CA SER A 51 5.39 -0.17 4.17
C SER A 51 4.61 0.48 5.30
N ARG A 52 5.20 1.55 5.87
CA ARG A 52 4.51 2.33 6.90
C ARG A 52 3.30 3.03 6.25
N PRO A 53 2.18 3.18 6.96
CA PRO A 53 1.02 3.88 6.42
C PRO A 53 1.34 5.33 6.07
N TRP A 54 0.79 5.83 4.96
CA TRP A 54 0.88 7.24 4.56
C TRP A 54 -0.45 7.71 3.97
N ILE A 55 -0.75 8.98 4.18
CA ILE A 55 -1.92 9.64 3.58
C ILE A 55 -1.59 9.90 2.11
N SER A 56 -2.26 9.19 1.20
CA SER A 56 -2.13 9.40 -0.25
C SER A 56 -2.97 10.59 -0.72
N SER A 57 -4.13 10.80 -0.09
CA SER A 57 -4.99 11.96 -0.33
C SER A 57 -5.45 12.53 1.01
N PRO A 58 -4.99 13.73 1.39
CA PRO A 58 -5.41 14.38 2.63
C PRO A 58 -6.84 14.91 2.52
N PRO A 59 -7.54 15.10 3.66
CA PRO A 59 -8.85 15.73 3.67
C PRO A 59 -8.76 17.19 3.22
N GLU A 60 -9.78 17.61 2.46
CA GLU A 60 -9.93 19.00 2.03
C GLU A 60 -10.47 19.88 3.17
N GLU A 61 -10.12 21.16 3.13
CA GLU A 61 -10.69 22.16 4.01
C GLU A 61 -12.11 22.52 3.53
N ILE A 62 -13.10 22.35 4.41
CA ILE A 62 -14.51 22.63 4.11
C ILE A 62 -15.13 23.50 5.20
N ALA A 63 -16.03 24.39 4.78
CA ALA A 63 -16.86 25.18 5.69
C ALA A 63 -18.31 24.68 5.61
N VAL A 64 -18.85 24.24 6.75
CA VAL A 64 -20.25 23.79 6.85
C VAL A 64 -21.03 24.66 7.82
N PRO A 65 -22.32 24.94 7.55
CA PRO A 65 -23.17 25.63 8.51
C PRO A 65 -23.31 24.85 9.82
N ILE A 66 -23.49 25.58 10.92
CA ILE A 66 -23.67 24.99 12.24
C ILE A 66 -24.88 24.05 12.24
N GLY A 67 -24.71 22.86 12.83
CA GLY A 67 -25.75 21.83 12.90
C GLY A 67 -25.84 20.94 11.66
N GLN A 68 -25.08 21.21 10.60
CA GLN A 68 -24.96 20.30 9.46
C GLN A 68 -23.84 19.27 9.66
N ARG A 69 -23.86 18.22 8.82
CA ARG A 69 -22.85 17.17 8.82
C ARG A 69 -21.66 17.56 7.94
N ALA A 70 -20.46 17.54 8.52
CA ALA A 70 -19.22 17.57 7.77
C ALA A 70 -18.80 16.14 7.38
N THR A 71 -18.28 15.97 6.16
CA THR A 71 -17.66 14.72 5.71
C THR A 71 -16.25 15.03 5.27
N LEU A 72 -15.27 14.42 5.94
CA LEU A 72 -13.86 14.52 5.59
C LEU A 72 -13.41 13.19 4.99
N THR A 73 -12.84 13.23 3.80
CA THR A 73 -12.35 12.04 3.09
C THR A 73 -10.84 11.97 3.21
N CYS A 74 -10.31 10.81 3.56
CA CYS A 74 -8.86 10.57 3.60
C CYS A 74 -8.58 9.23 2.92
N GLU A 75 -7.61 9.22 2.01
CA GLU A 75 -7.10 7.98 1.44
C GLU A 75 -5.74 7.68 2.06
N VAL A 76 -5.59 6.45 2.57
CA VAL A 76 -4.37 5.98 3.21
C VAL A 76 -3.89 4.74 2.49
N GLN A 77 -2.59 4.67 2.25
CA GLN A 77 -1.93 3.50 1.67
C GLN A 77 -0.91 2.94 2.67
N GLY A 78 -0.65 1.65 2.58
CA GLY A 78 0.22 0.92 3.50
C GLY A 78 0.11 -0.58 3.28
N PHE A 79 1.16 -1.32 3.62
CA PHE A 79 1.12 -2.77 3.66
C PHE A 79 1.75 -3.30 4.97
N PRO A 80 1.03 -4.09 5.78
CA PRO A 80 -0.37 -4.51 5.59
C PRO A 80 -1.35 -3.33 5.60
N LEU A 81 -2.61 -3.59 5.24
CA LEU A 81 -3.65 -2.57 5.24
C LEU A 81 -3.73 -1.95 6.66
N PRO A 82 -3.65 -0.61 6.78
CA PRO A 82 -3.60 0.04 8.08
C PRO A 82 -4.97 0.17 8.74
N ASP A 83 -4.96 0.25 10.07
CA ASP A 83 -6.09 0.75 10.85
C ASP A 83 -6.18 2.28 10.74
N ILE A 84 -7.38 2.79 10.50
CA ILE A 84 -7.64 4.23 10.33
C ILE A 84 -8.53 4.70 11.49
N PHE A 85 -8.16 5.82 12.10
CA PHE A 85 -8.93 6.47 13.16
C PHE A 85 -8.96 7.97 12.93
N TRP A 86 -10.04 8.60 13.38
CA TRP A 86 -10.23 10.03 13.27
C TRP A 86 -10.20 10.67 14.65
N GLU A 87 -9.49 11.78 14.79
CA GLU A 87 -9.51 12.63 15.98
C GLU A 87 -9.83 14.07 15.60
N PHE A 88 -10.66 14.73 16.39
CA PHE A 88 -10.94 16.15 16.28
C PHE A 88 -10.32 16.86 17.47
N ARG A 89 -9.52 17.90 17.19
CA ARG A 89 -8.94 18.78 18.21
C ARG A 89 -9.66 20.12 18.15
N SER A 90 -10.43 20.41 19.20
CA SER A 90 -11.15 21.67 19.32
C SER A 90 -10.17 22.84 19.49
N ALA A 91 -10.33 23.87 18.66
CA ALA A 91 -9.47 25.04 18.68
C ALA A 91 -9.70 25.95 19.90
N SER A 92 -10.89 25.88 20.53
CA SER A 92 -11.27 26.79 21.62
C SER A 92 -10.84 26.31 23.00
N ASP A 93 -10.95 25.02 23.28
CA ASP A 93 -10.76 24.43 24.61
C ASP A 93 -9.74 23.29 24.62
N GLY A 94 -9.14 22.95 23.47
CA GLY A 94 -8.13 21.91 23.33
C GLY A 94 -8.65 20.48 23.55
N ILE A 95 -9.98 20.30 23.64
CA ILE A 95 -10.59 18.99 23.79
C ILE A 95 -10.30 18.14 22.54
N VAL A 96 -9.91 16.88 22.78
CA VAL A 96 -9.72 15.88 21.73
C VAL A 96 -10.89 14.91 21.76
N LEU A 97 -11.61 14.79 20.63
CA LEU A 97 -12.70 13.84 20.45
C LEU A 97 -12.25 12.76 19.46
N PHE A 98 -12.39 11.50 19.84
CA PHE A 98 -12.26 10.38 18.89
C PHE A 98 -13.55 10.26 18.11
N LEU A 99 -13.44 10.40 16.79
CA LEU A 99 -14.57 10.25 15.88
C LEU A 99 -14.71 8.76 15.49
N PRO A 100 -15.94 8.31 15.21
CA PRO A 100 -16.20 6.97 14.69
C PRO A 100 -15.48 6.68 13.37
#